data_AF-A0A7Y3NGA3-F1
#
_entry.id   AF-A0A7Y3NGA3-F1
#
_cell.length_a   1.000
_cell.length_b   1.000
_cell.length_c   1.000
_cell.angle_alpha   90.00
_cell.angle_beta   90.00
_cell.angle_gamma   90.00
#
_symmetry.space_group_name_H-M   'P 1'
#
loop_
_entity.id
_entity.type
_entity.pdbx_description
1 polymer ?
#
loop_
_entity_poly.entity_id
_entity_poly.type
_entity_poly.pdbx_seq_one_letter_code
_entity_poly.pdbx_strand_id
1 'polypeptide(L)'
;ALRLRSGDQIRPALRFLETLDPGVVAWVIQSWAGGDPSEKLFVALNAHFRPREVYLPEGKWTYLADAYRAGNEPFGSPSNGMTVLPGRSLAVLATEP
;
A
#
# COMPACT_ATOMS: atom_id res chain seq x y z
N ALA A 1 -5.98 9.71 4.02
CA ALA A 1 -6.12 8.87 2.82
C ALA A 1 -7.34 7.95 2.86
N LEU A 2 -7.50 7.08 3.86
CA LEU A 2 -8.53 6.02 3.86
C LEU A 2 -9.99 6.48 4.15
N ARG A 3 -10.25 7.78 4.26
CA ARG A 3 -11.55 8.36 4.68
C ARG A 3 -12.13 9.36 3.67
N LEU A 4 -11.83 9.18 2.38
CA LEU A 4 -12.46 9.98 1.31
C LEU A 4 -13.97 9.73 1.30
N ARG A 5 -14.75 10.79 1.07
CA ARG A 5 -16.19 10.83 1.33
C ARG A 5 -17.07 10.73 0.09
N SER A 6 -16.49 10.84 -1.10
CA SER A 6 -17.25 10.81 -2.36
C SER A 6 -16.47 10.12 -3.47
N GLY A 7 -17.21 9.65 -4.49
CA GLY A 7 -16.62 9.12 -5.71
C GLY A 7 -15.71 10.13 -6.41
N ASP A 8 -16.06 11.41 -6.38
CA ASP A 8 -15.25 12.49 -6.99
C ASP A 8 -13.93 12.71 -6.27
N GLN A 9 -13.84 12.38 -4.98
CA GLN A 9 -12.56 12.37 -4.26
C GLN A 9 -11.76 11.09 -4.52
N ILE A 10 -12.42 9.94 -4.59
CA ILE A 10 -11.77 8.63 -4.74
C ILE A 10 -11.17 8.46 -6.14
N ARG A 11 -11.96 8.75 -7.19
CA ARG A 11 -11.57 8.53 -8.60
C ARG A 11 -10.24 9.18 -8.98
N PRO A 12 -9.96 10.46 -8.67
CA PRO A 12 -8.66 11.04 -9.00
C PRO A 12 -7.52 10.52 -8.12
N ALA A 13 -7.79 10.16 -6.86
CA ALA A 13 -6.77 9.86 -5.86
C ALA A 13 -6.32 8.39 -5.81
N LEU A 14 -7.15 7.43 -6.22
CA LEU A 14 -6.87 6.00 -6.08
C LEU A 14 -6.53 5.36 -7.42
N ARG A 15 -5.44 4.59 -7.48
CA ARG A 15 -5.09 3.76 -8.64
C ARG A 15 -4.83 2.33 -8.19
N PHE A 16 -5.50 1.37 -8.80
CA PHE A 16 -5.15 -0.04 -8.65
C PHE A 16 -3.87 -0.32 -9.42
N LEU A 17 -3.04 -1.21 -8.89
CA LEU A 17 -1.92 -1.78 -9.65
C LEU A 17 -2.47 -2.84 -10.60
N GLU A 18 -1.94 -2.86 -11.81
CA GLU A 18 -2.32 -3.80 -12.86
C GLU A 18 -1.33 -4.96 -12.94
N THR A 19 -1.70 -6.02 -13.66
CA THR A 19 -0.83 -7.18 -13.95
C THR A 19 -0.32 -7.88 -12.68
N LEU A 20 -1.20 -8.00 -11.68
CA LEU A 20 -0.93 -8.75 -10.45
C LEU A 20 -1.39 -10.21 -10.58
N ASP A 21 -0.77 -11.10 -9.82
CA ASP A 21 -1.24 -12.48 -9.67
C ASP A 21 -2.71 -12.50 -9.22
N PRO A 22 -3.60 -13.33 -9.83
CA PRO A 22 -4.96 -13.50 -9.35
C PRO A 22 -4.98 -13.86 -7.87
N GLY A 23 -5.76 -13.14 -7.06
CA GLY A 23 -5.76 -13.28 -5.59
C GLY A 23 -4.79 -12.34 -4.86
N VAL A 24 -4.05 -11.51 -5.59
CA VAL A 24 -3.36 -10.33 -5.06
C VAL A 24 -4.10 -9.08 -5.52
N VAL A 25 -4.35 -8.16 -4.59
CA VAL A 25 -4.98 -6.86 -4.88
C VAL A 25 -4.12 -5.78 -4.26
N ALA A 26 -3.69 -4.80 -5.06
CA ALA A 26 -2.92 -3.67 -4.55
C ALA A 26 -3.41 -2.36 -5.17
N TRP A 27 -3.29 -1.28 -4.40
CA TRP A 27 -3.63 0.07 -4.85
C TRP A 27 -2.78 1.12 -4.15
N VAL A 28 -2.67 2.28 -4.79
CA VAL A 28 -2.09 3.49 -4.22
C VAL A 28 -3.15 4.57 -4.10
N ILE A 29 -3.17 5.24 -2.95
CA ILE A 29 -3.86 6.50 -2.72
C ILE A 29 -2.80 7.59 -2.71
N GLN A 30 -2.98 8.66 -3.48
CA GLN A 30 -1.95 9.67 -3.73
C GLN A 30 -2.48 11.10 -3.53
N SER A 31 -1.60 12.10 -3.65
CA SER A 31 -1.92 13.52 -3.56
C SER A 31 -2.46 13.94 -2.18
N TRP A 32 -1.85 13.46 -1.10
CA TRP A 32 -2.24 13.81 0.29
C TRP A 32 -3.73 13.61 0.56
N ALA A 33 -4.32 12.59 -0.07
CA ALA A 33 -5.76 12.44 -0.19
C ALA A 33 -6.46 12.51 1.18
N GLY A 34 -7.44 13.41 1.29
CA GLY A 34 -8.21 13.58 2.53
C GLY A 34 -7.39 14.16 3.69
N GLY A 35 -6.34 14.93 3.40
CA GLY A 35 -5.48 15.58 4.40
C GLY A 35 -4.52 14.61 5.08
N ASP A 36 -4.14 13.53 4.39
CA ASP A 36 -3.11 12.61 4.91
C ASP A 36 -1.76 13.32 4.93
N PRO A 37 -0.93 13.14 5.99
CA PRO A 37 0.43 13.68 6.00
C PRO A 37 1.32 13.03 4.92
N SER A 38 1.03 11.79 4.51
CA SER A 38 1.80 11.11 3.48
C SER A 38 1.34 11.51 2.07
N GLU A 39 2.30 11.76 1.18
CA GLU A 39 2.02 12.03 -0.24
C GLU A 39 1.30 10.84 -0.89
N LYS A 40 1.79 9.62 -0.61
CA LYS A 40 1.24 8.36 -1.12
C LYS A 40 1.09 7.33 -0.01
N LEU A 41 0.02 6.56 -0.10
CA LEU A 41 -0.26 5.37 0.69
C LEU A 41 -0.44 4.18 -0.25
N PHE A 42 0.37 3.15 -0.08
CA PHE A 42 0.26 1.89 -0.79
C PHE A 42 -0.39 0.84 0.12
N VAL A 43 -1.31 0.06 -0.43
CA VAL A 43 -1.92 -1.08 0.25
C VAL A 43 -1.88 -2.28 -0.69
N ALA A 44 -1.49 -3.44 -0.17
CA ALA A 44 -1.59 -4.70 -0.90
C ALA A 44 -2.09 -5.84 0.00
N LEU A 45 -2.87 -6.73 -0.60
CA LEU A 45 -3.49 -7.89 0.02
C LEU A 45 -3.08 -9.15 -0.73
N ASN A 46 -2.74 -10.21 -0.01
CA ASN A 46 -2.44 -11.53 -0.56
C ASN A 46 -3.42 -12.58 -0.03
N ALA A 47 -4.30 -13.09 -0.88
CA ALA A 47 -5.24 -14.15 -0.52
C ALA A 47 -4.63 -15.57 -0.60
N HIS A 48 -3.44 -15.72 -1.19
CA HIS A 48 -2.75 -17.02 -1.28
C HIS A 48 -2.27 -17.48 0.08
N PHE A 49 -2.16 -18.80 0.26
CA PHE A 49 -1.46 -19.39 1.42
C PHE A 49 0.07 -19.22 1.35
N ARG A 50 0.59 -18.90 0.17
CA ARG A 50 2.03 -18.76 -0.08
C ARG A 50 2.40 -17.29 -0.26
N PRO A 51 3.67 -16.91 0.01
CA PRO A 51 4.12 -15.56 -0.19
C PRO A 51 4.01 -15.09 -1.66
N ARG A 52 3.81 -13.79 -1.83
CA ARG A 52 3.78 -13.09 -3.12
C ARG A 52 4.57 -11.80 -3.04
N GLU A 53 5.23 -11.47 -4.13
CA GLU A 53 5.98 -10.23 -4.28
C GLU A 53 5.13 -9.23 -5.05
N VAL A 54 5.15 -7.97 -4.61
CA VAL A 54 4.48 -6.88 -5.31
C VAL A 54 5.46 -5.72 -5.46
N TYR A 55 5.68 -5.31 -6.72
CA TYR A 55 6.48 -4.14 -7.02
C TYR A 55 5.75 -2.88 -6.58
N LEU A 56 6.49 -1.99 -5.93
CA LEU A 56 6.02 -0.70 -5.48
C LEU A 56 6.19 0.32 -6.60
N PRO A 57 5.25 1.26 -6.77
CA PRO A 57 5.47 2.43 -7.60
C PRO A 57 6.66 3.24 -7.09
N GLU A 58 7.20 4.11 -7.94
CA GLU A 58 8.32 4.97 -7.57
C GLU A 58 8.02 5.80 -6.31
N GLY A 59 8.95 5.73 -5.36
CA GLY A 59 8.89 6.42 -4.09
C GLY A 59 9.80 5.80 -3.05
N LYS A 60 10.11 6.58 -2.00
CA LYS A 60 10.72 6.05 -0.77
C LYS A 60 9.62 5.59 0.15
N TRP A 61 9.52 4.29 0.36
CA TRP A 61 8.43 3.69 1.13
C TRP A 61 8.91 3.24 2.52
N THR A 62 8.02 3.35 3.50
CA THR A 62 8.20 2.82 4.85
C THR A 62 6.95 2.03 5.25
N TYR A 63 7.10 0.94 6.02
CA TYR A 63 5.92 0.18 6.45
C TYR A 63 5.20 0.89 7.59
N LEU A 64 3.87 0.90 7.50
CA LEU A 64 2.96 1.23 8.61
C LEU A 64 2.27 -0.03 9.15
N ALA A 65 2.09 -1.03 8.29
CA ALA A 65 1.59 -2.34 8.66
C ALA A 65 2.17 -3.44 7.77
N ASP A 66 2.36 -4.61 8.35
CA ASP A 66 2.72 -5.86 7.67
C ASP A 66 1.86 -7.02 8.21
N ALA A 67 2.30 -8.26 7.97
CA ALA A 67 1.60 -9.45 8.43
C ALA A 67 1.55 -9.63 9.96
N TYR A 68 2.40 -8.93 10.71
CA TYR A 68 2.62 -9.14 12.14
C TYR A 68 2.37 -7.90 12.98
N ARG A 69 2.50 -6.71 12.39
CA ARG A 69 2.41 -5.42 13.09
C ARG A 69 1.53 -4.45 12.31
N ALA A 70 0.78 -3.63 13.03
CA ALA A 70 0.12 -2.44 12.50
C ALA A 70 0.26 -1.29 13.50
N GLY A 71 0.50 -0.07 13.00
CA GLY A 71 0.63 1.11 13.85
C GLY A 71 0.72 2.40 13.04
N ASN A 72 0.93 3.49 13.76
CA ASN A 72 1.15 4.84 13.21
C ASN A 72 2.64 5.23 13.19
N GLU A 73 3.51 4.41 13.75
CA GLU A 73 4.97 4.60 13.70
C GLU A 73 5.54 3.86 12.48
N PRO A 74 6.16 4.56 11.52
CA PRO A 74 6.82 3.91 10.40
C PRO A 74 7.94 2.97 10.88
N PHE A 75 8.07 1.81 10.24
CA PHE A 75 9.12 0.86 10.56
C PHE A 75 9.67 0.16 9.33
N GLY A 76 10.99 0.13 9.20
CA GLY A 76 11.67 -0.53 8.10
C GLY A 76 11.29 0.01 6.72
N SER A 77 11.98 -0.52 5.71
CA SER A 77 11.74 -0.17 4.31
C SER A 77 11.79 -1.42 3.46
N PRO A 78 10.98 -1.50 2.39
CA PRO A 78 11.08 -2.54 1.38
C PRO A 78 12.44 -2.48 0.68
N SER A 79 12.99 -3.63 0.32
CA SER A 79 14.19 -3.75 -0.49
C SER A 79 13.84 -3.88 -1.98
N ASN A 80 14.73 -3.42 -2.86
CA ASN A 80 14.63 -3.60 -4.32
C ASN A 80 13.32 -3.12 -4.96
N GLY A 81 12.67 -2.11 -4.38
CA GLY A 81 11.42 -1.55 -4.91
C GLY A 81 10.23 -2.51 -4.87
N MET A 82 10.26 -3.52 -4.01
CA MET A 82 9.16 -4.48 -3.85
C MET A 82 8.86 -4.78 -2.39
N THR A 83 7.62 -5.18 -2.11
CA THR A 83 7.23 -5.74 -0.82
C THR A 83 6.89 -7.22 -0.95
N VAL A 84 7.29 -8.00 0.05
CA VAL A 84 6.92 -9.41 0.18
C VAL A 84 5.71 -9.51 1.09
N LEU A 85 4.62 -10.07 0.58
CA LEU A 85 3.41 -10.36 1.32
C LEU A 85 3.44 -11.83 1.74
N PRO A 86 3.53 -12.17 3.04
CA PRO A 86 3.29 -13.52 3.52
C PRO A 86 1.94 -14.09 3.07
N GLY A 87 1.74 -15.39 3.28
CA GLY A 87 0.44 -16.01 2.99
C GLY A 87 -0.67 -15.41 3.86
N ARG A 88 -1.82 -15.10 3.25
CA ARG A 88 -3.00 -14.51 3.92
C ARG A 88 -2.66 -13.28 4.74
N SER A 89 -2.00 -12.32 4.12
CA SER A 89 -1.55 -11.10 4.78
C SER A 89 -1.87 -9.84 3.99
N LEU A 90 -1.51 -8.71 4.59
CA LEU A 90 -1.50 -7.41 3.95
C LEU A 90 -0.17 -6.69 4.21
N ALA A 91 0.08 -5.64 3.44
CA ALA A 91 1.05 -4.61 3.77
C ALA A 91 0.45 -3.23 3.50
N VAL A 92 0.77 -2.27 4.38
CA VAL A 92 0.48 -0.85 4.21
C VAL A 92 1.80 -0.11 4.30
N LEU A 93 2.10 0.68 3.27
CA LEU A 93 3.29 1.51 3.21
C LEU A 93 2.92 2.95 2.93
N ALA A 94 3.70 3.87 3.46
CA ALA A 94 3.58 5.29 3.19
C ALA A 94 4.90 5.85 2.66
N THR A 95 4.81 6.86 1.80
CA THR A 95 5.96 7.70 1.52
C THR A 95 6.21 8.64 2.69
N GLU A 96 7.48 8.94 2.94
CA GLU A 96 7.86 10.01 3.87
C GLU A 96 7.19 11.33 3.42
N PRO A 97 6.84 12.24 4.37
CA PRO A 97 6.38 13.59 4.05
C PRO A 97 7.42 14.41 3.30
#